data_AF-A0A9E3E0L7-F1
#
_entry.id   AF-A0A9E3E0L7-F1
#
_cell.length_a   1.000
_cell.length_b   1.000
_cell.length_c   1.000
_cell.angle_alpha   90.00
_cell.angle_beta   90.00
_cell.angle_gamma   90.00
#
_symmetry.space_group_name_H-M   'P 1'
#
loop_
_entity.id
_entity.type
_entity.pdbx_description
1 polymer ?
#
loop_
_entity_poly.entity_id
_entity_poly.type
_entity_poly.pdbx_seq_one_letter_code
_entity_poly.pdbx_strand_id
1 'polypeptide(L)'
;MTGGRSYGSPGAFRRALTDKLRDLATRSRWTLQQLQRQMAYDRLLERLYLVDGSWIIKGATALLARDIGVRGTLDIDLYREAAREIAEADLRQAAALDLGDWFRFEIGAPRPLADTGGVRLPVKAFVGNTE
;
A
#
# COMPACT_ATOMS: atom_id res chain seq x y z
N MET A 1 22.71 1.83 16.77
CA MET A 1 21.81 0.81 17.35
C MET A 1 20.55 1.47 17.85
N THR A 2 19.59 1.77 16.97
CA THR A 2 18.27 2.27 17.39
C THR A 2 17.44 1.05 17.77
N GLY A 3 17.28 0.81 19.07
CA GLY A 3 16.46 -0.27 19.61
C GLY A 3 15.03 -0.14 19.11
N GLY A 4 14.72 -0.83 18.02
CA GLY A 4 13.37 -0.94 17.52
C GLY A 4 12.55 -1.59 18.63
N ARG A 5 11.56 -0.88 19.17
CA ARG A 5 10.54 -1.50 20.00
C ARG A 5 9.88 -2.58 19.15
N SER A 6 10.33 -3.82 19.32
CA SER A 6 9.64 -4.98 18.78
C SER A 6 8.30 -5.06 19.50
N TYR A 7 7.21 -4.98 18.74
CA TYR A 7 5.89 -5.13 19.32
C TYR A 7 5.70 -6.61 19.65
N GLY A 8 5.41 -6.92 20.92
CA GLY A 8 5.30 -8.31 21.39
C GLY A 8 4.14 -9.12 20.80
N SER A 9 3.27 -8.52 19.99
CA SER A 9 2.23 -9.21 19.23
C SER A 9 1.74 -8.36 18.04
N PRO A 10 1.13 -8.99 17.01
CA PRO A 10 0.56 -8.24 15.89
C PRO A 10 -0.61 -7.33 16.35
N GLY A 11 -1.36 -7.73 17.37
CA GLY A 11 -2.38 -6.88 18.01
C GLY A 11 -1.79 -5.65 18.71
N ALA A 12 -0.62 -5.78 19.36
CA ALA A 12 0.09 -4.66 19.96
C ALA A 12 0.61 -3.68 18.89
N PHE A 13 1.14 -4.20 17.79
CA PHE A 13 1.53 -3.39 16.63
C PHE A 13 0.35 -2.58 16.08
N ARG A 14 -0.78 -3.25 15.79
CA ARG A 14 -1.98 -2.60 15.23
C ARG A 14 -2.49 -1.48 16.13
N ARG A 15 -2.57 -1.70 17.44
CA ARG A 15 -3.01 -0.67 18.40
C ARG A 15 -2.06 0.53 18.38
N ALA A 16 -0.77 0.29 18.52
CA ALA A 16 0.23 1.35 18.52
C ALA A 16 0.26 2.14 17.20
N LEU A 17 0.12 1.47 16.06
CA LEU A 17 -0.02 2.13 14.76
C LEU A 17 -1.28 2.99 14.72
N THR A 18 -2.43 2.43 15.09
CA THR A 18 -3.72 3.13 15.06
C THR A 18 -3.70 4.36 15.98
N ASP A 19 -3.11 4.26 17.16
CA ASP A 19 -3.03 5.38 18.11
C ASP A 19 -2.14 6.50 17.57
N LYS A 20 -1.00 6.16 16.95
CA LYS A 20 -0.14 7.14 16.28
C LYS A 20 -0.86 7.84 15.12
N LEU A 21 -1.59 7.08 14.29
CA LEU A 21 -2.33 7.65 13.17
C LEU A 21 -3.50 8.52 13.65
N ARG A 22 -4.14 8.17 14.78
CA ARG A 22 -5.20 8.98 15.40
C ARG A 22 -4.64 10.32 15.89
N ASP A 23 -3.51 10.31 16.57
CA ASP A 23 -2.81 11.53 17.00
C ASP A 23 -2.32 12.39 15.83
N LEU A 24 -1.93 11.78 14.71
CA LEU A 24 -1.62 12.52 13.49
C LEU A 24 -2.88 13.11 12.85
N ALA A 25 -4.02 12.41 12.89
CA ALA A 25 -5.28 12.90 12.35
C ALA A 25 -5.79 14.14 13.11
N THR A 26 -5.59 14.24 14.43
CA THR A 26 -5.99 15.44 15.21
C THR A 26 -5.17 16.67 14.87
N ARG A 27 -3.94 16.48 14.35
CA ARG A 27 -2.98 17.56 14.03
C ARG A 27 -2.83 17.81 12.53
N SER A 28 -3.64 17.19 11.69
CA SER A 28 -3.58 17.32 10.24
C SER A 28 -4.97 17.50 9.64
N ARG A 29 -5.01 17.86 8.35
CA ARG A 29 -6.27 17.94 7.58
C ARG A 29 -6.84 16.57 7.16
N TRP A 30 -6.17 15.47 7.53
CA TRP A 30 -6.48 14.13 7.03
C TRP A 30 -7.22 13.30 8.07
N THR A 31 -8.18 12.50 7.61
CA THR A 31 -8.90 11.56 8.48
C THR A 31 -8.02 10.36 8.82
N LEU A 32 -8.33 9.69 9.94
CA LEU A 32 -7.66 8.43 10.31
C LEU A 32 -7.72 7.40 9.17
N GLN A 33 -8.85 7.30 8.47
CA GLN A 33 -9.04 6.37 7.35
C GLN A 33 -8.10 6.69 6.17
N GLN A 34 -7.92 7.97 5.84
CA GLN A 34 -6.99 8.39 4.78
C GLN A 34 -5.54 8.06 5.15
N LEU A 35 -5.16 8.27 6.42
CA LEU A 35 -3.82 7.95 6.91
C LEU A 35 -3.56 6.43 6.96
N GLN A 36 -4.54 5.64 7.38
CA GLN A 36 -4.46 4.17 7.35
C GLN A 36 -4.30 3.65 5.92
N ARG A 37 -5.07 4.21 4.98
CA ARG A 37 -4.96 3.86 3.56
C ARG A 37 -3.60 4.22 2.98
N GLN A 38 -3.06 5.40 3.32
CA GLN A 38 -1.71 5.79 2.91
C GLN A 38 -0.67 4.80 3.43
N MET A 39 -0.76 4.40 4.71
CA MET A 39 0.16 3.42 5.27
C MET A 39 0.10 2.08 4.52
N ALA A 40 -1.10 1.61 4.19
CA ALA A 40 -1.24 0.39 3.39
C ALA A 40 -0.62 0.53 1.99
N TYR A 41 -0.76 1.69 1.35
CA TYR A 41 -0.13 1.98 0.06
C TYR A 41 1.39 1.96 0.15
N ASP A 42 1.96 2.68 1.13
CA ASP A 42 3.41 2.75 1.32
C ASP A 42 4.00 1.34 1.51
N ARG A 43 3.34 0.49 2.31
CA ARG A 43 3.78 -0.89 2.59
C ARG A 43 3.64 -1.83 1.39
N LEU A 44 2.64 -1.62 0.52
CA LEU A 44 2.50 -2.38 -0.72
C LEU A 44 3.54 -1.97 -1.76
N LEU A 45 3.79 -0.66 -1.88
CA LEU A 45 4.81 -0.13 -2.80
C LEU A 45 6.22 -0.55 -2.39
N GLU A 46 6.52 -0.56 -1.09
CA GLU A 46 7.80 -1.07 -0.58
C GLU A 46 8.03 -2.52 -1.02
N ARG A 47 7.03 -3.39 -0.88
CA ARG A 47 7.09 -4.77 -1.37
C ARG A 47 7.32 -4.85 -2.88
N LEU A 48 6.61 -4.01 -3.64
CA LEU A 48 6.72 -3.95 -5.10
C LEU A 48 8.13 -3.58 -5.54
N TYR A 49 8.69 -2.52 -4.95
CA TYR A 49 10.03 -2.03 -5.27
C TYR A 49 11.16 -2.92 -4.77
N LEU A 50 10.92 -3.74 -3.74
CA LEU A 50 11.88 -4.76 -3.31
C LEU A 50 12.02 -5.91 -4.32
N VAL A 51 10.94 -6.26 -5.02
CA VAL A 51 10.98 -7.28 -6.08
C VAL A 51 11.59 -6.70 -7.35
N ASP A 52 11.13 -5.52 -7.77
CA ASP A 52 11.59 -4.92 -9.00
C ASP A 52 11.49 -3.39 -9.01
N GLY A 53 12.59 -2.72 -9.36
CA GLY A 53 12.68 -1.26 -9.40
C GLY A 53 12.04 -0.58 -10.62
N SER A 54 11.67 -1.33 -11.66
CA SER A 54 11.18 -0.77 -12.93
C SER A 54 9.67 -0.51 -12.98
N TRP A 55 8.98 -0.65 -11.84
CA TRP A 55 7.61 -0.18 -11.67
C TRP A 55 7.54 1.35 -11.62
N ILE A 56 6.69 1.93 -12.46
CA ILE A 56 6.47 3.39 -12.50
C ILE A 56 5.12 3.71 -11.88
N ILE A 57 5.12 4.50 -10.80
CA ILE A 57 3.88 5.06 -10.24
C ILE A 57 3.40 6.21 -11.13
N LYS A 58 2.14 6.15 -11.54
CA LYS A 58 1.45 7.15 -12.36
C LYS A 58 0.35 7.85 -11.54
N GLY A 59 -0.34 8.80 -12.19
CA GLY A 59 -1.56 9.43 -11.66
C GLY A 59 -1.35 10.32 -10.44
N ALA A 60 -2.43 10.57 -9.70
CA ALA A 60 -2.43 11.39 -8.49
C ALA A 60 -1.54 10.83 -7.37
N THR A 61 -1.20 9.54 -7.43
CA THR A 61 -0.25 8.90 -6.51
C THR A 61 1.18 9.43 -6.68
N ALA A 62 1.58 9.82 -7.90
CA ALA A 62 2.84 10.53 -8.12
C ALA A 62 2.84 11.95 -7.50
N LEU A 63 1.67 12.57 -7.31
CA LEU A 63 1.52 13.85 -6.61
C LEU A 63 1.52 13.68 -5.08
N LEU A 64 1.15 12.50 -4.55
CA LEU A 64 1.30 12.17 -3.12
C LEU A 64 2.77 12.19 -2.68
N ALA A 65 3.69 11.80 -3.57
CA ALA A 65 5.13 11.87 -3.33
C ALA A 65 5.67 13.32 -3.26
N ARG A 66 4.89 14.32 -3.72
CA ARG A 66 5.30 15.74 -3.77
C ARG A 66 4.66 16.62 -2.70
N ASP A 67 3.84 16.06 -1.81
CA ASP A 67 3.15 16.75 -0.70
C ASP A 67 2.16 17.88 -1.12
N ILE A 68 1.84 18.00 -2.42
CA ILE A 68 1.00 19.09 -2.99
C ILE A 68 -0.51 18.72 -3.04
N GLY A 69 -0.93 17.58 -2.47
CA GLY A 69 -2.32 17.10 -2.52
C GLY A 69 -2.54 16.12 -3.67
N VAL A 70 -3.31 15.04 -3.52
CA VAL A 70 -4.58 14.86 -2.80
C VAL A 70 -4.55 13.47 -2.12
N ARG A 71 -4.39 13.37 -0.78
CA ARG A 71 -4.52 12.08 -0.03
C ARG A 71 -5.98 11.58 0.03
N GLY A 72 -6.72 11.77 -1.06
CA GLY A 72 -8.08 11.33 -1.31
C GLY A 72 -8.18 10.27 -2.40
N THR A 73 -7.12 10.03 -3.19
CA THR A 73 -7.15 9.04 -4.27
C THR A 73 -7.31 7.64 -3.68
N LEU A 74 -8.33 6.93 -4.17
CA LEU A 74 -8.67 5.56 -3.78
C LEU A 74 -7.82 4.51 -4.51
N ASP A 75 -7.01 4.95 -5.48
CA ASP A 75 -6.29 4.10 -6.41
C ASP A 75 -4.80 4.46 -6.47
N ILE A 76 -3.99 3.44 -6.73
CA ILE A 76 -2.58 3.55 -7.12
C ILE A 76 -2.52 3.18 -8.59
N ASP A 77 -2.09 4.11 -9.43
CA ASP A 77 -1.83 3.81 -10.84
C ASP A 77 -0.39 3.33 -10.98
N LEU A 78 -0.22 2.12 -11.51
CA LEU A 78 1.08 1.50 -11.74
C LEU A 78 1.26 1.22 -13.22
N TYR A 79 2.49 1.37 -13.69
CA TYR A 79 2.90 0.98 -15.03
C TYR A 79 4.13 0.10 -14.98
N ARG A 80 4.13 -0.87 -15.88
CA ARG A 80 5.19 -1.83 -16.09
C ARG A 80 5.39 -2.02 -17.58
N GLU A 81 6.63 -1.93 -18.03
CA GLU A 81 7.01 -2.25 -19.41
C GLU A 81 7.18 -3.77 -19.56
N ALA A 82 6.07 -4.51 -19.45
CA ALA A 82 6.01 -5.95 -19.63
C ALA A 82 4.64 -6.36 -20.16
N ALA A 83 4.51 -7.62 -20.60
CA ALA A 83 3.19 -8.19 -20.86
C ALA A 83 2.33 -8.14 -19.58
N ARG A 84 1.04 -7.89 -19.74
CA ARG A 84 0.09 -7.69 -18.64
C ARG A 84 0.10 -8.85 -17.64
N GLU A 85 0.17 -10.07 -18.15
CA GLU A 85 0.16 -11.30 -17.36
C GLU A 85 1.41 -11.41 -16.49
N ILE A 86 2.56 -10.97 -17.00
CA ILE A 86 3.82 -10.90 -16.27
C ILE A 86 3.74 -9.84 -15.18
N ALA A 87 3.29 -8.62 -15.54
CA ALA A 87 3.12 -7.54 -14.57
C ALA A 87 2.15 -7.91 -13.44
N GLU A 88 1.04 -8.58 -13.75
CA GLU A 88 0.10 -9.06 -12.73
C GLU A 88 0.74 -10.14 -11.83
N ALA A 89 1.47 -11.09 -12.40
CA ALA A 89 2.18 -12.12 -11.63
C ALA A 89 3.22 -11.51 -10.69
N ASP A 90 4.02 -10.57 -11.17
CA ASP A 90 5.03 -9.86 -10.40
C ASP A 90 4.40 -9.07 -9.24
N LEU A 91 3.30 -8.37 -9.49
CA LEU A 91 2.57 -7.63 -8.46
C LEU A 91 2.02 -8.57 -7.39
N ARG A 92 1.48 -9.73 -7.77
CA ARG A 92 0.97 -10.74 -6.82
C ARG A 92 2.09 -11.35 -6.00
N GLN A 93 3.24 -11.65 -6.62
CA GLN A 93 4.42 -12.16 -5.94
C GLN A 93 4.95 -11.13 -4.93
N ALA A 94 5.06 -9.86 -5.33
CA ALA A 94 5.49 -8.79 -4.44
C ALA A 94 4.52 -8.62 -3.25
N ALA A 95 3.22 -8.57 -3.50
CA ALA A 95 2.21 -8.43 -2.45
C ALA A 95 2.25 -9.56 -1.41
N ALA A 96 2.69 -10.76 -1.82
CA ALA A 96 2.83 -11.93 -0.96
C ALA A 96 4.11 -11.93 -0.09
N LEU A 97 5.05 -11.00 -0.30
CA LEU A 97 6.25 -10.91 0.51
C LEU A 97 5.92 -10.58 1.97
N ASP A 98 6.43 -11.41 2.88
CA ASP A 98 6.43 -11.14 4.31
C ASP A 98 7.67 -10.32 4.68
N LEU A 99 7.46 -9.05 5.03
CA LEU A 99 8.51 -8.14 5.48
C LEU A 99 8.65 -8.10 7.01
N GLY A 100 7.88 -8.91 7.75
CA GLY A 100 7.85 -8.85 9.22
C GLY A 100 7.23 -7.55 9.77
N ASP A 101 6.49 -6.81 8.94
CA ASP A 101 5.84 -5.54 9.27
C ASP A 101 4.38 -5.70 9.73
N TRP A 102 3.91 -6.95 9.86
CA TRP A 102 2.55 -7.35 10.20
C TRP A 102 1.48 -6.90 9.19
N PHE A 103 1.87 -6.51 7.98
CA PHE A 103 0.95 -6.26 6.88
C PHE A 103 0.80 -7.50 6.00
N ARG A 104 -0.44 -7.77 5.59
CA ARG A 104 -0.77 -8.76 4.55
C ARG A 104 -1.64 -8.11 3.50
N PHE A 105 -1.46 -8.52 2.25
CA PHE A 105 -2.20 -8.00 1.12
C PHE A 105 -2.84 -9.13 0.34
N GLU A 106 -4.12 -8.96 -0.01
CA GLU A 106 -4.84 -9.86 -0.90
C GLU A 106 -5.21 -9.11 -2.17
N ILE A 107 -4.74 -9.63 -3.30
CA ILE A 107 -5.05 -9.10 -4.63
C ILE A 107 -6.22 -9.90 -5.21
N GLY A 108 -7.37 -9.24 -5.40
CA GLY A 108 -8.55 -9.89 -5.98
C GLY A 108 -8.48 -10.02 -7.52
N ALA A 109 -9.58 -10.45 -8.12
CA ALA A 109 -9.66 -10.68 -9.57
C ALA A 109 -9.55 -9.37 -10.38
N PRO A 110 -8.82 -9.39 -11.52
CA PRO A 110 -8.68 -8.22 -12.39
C PRO A 110 -10.03 -7.79 -12.97
N ARG A 111 -10.24 -6.47 -13.02
CA ARG A 111 -11.35 -5.84 -13.71
C ARG A 111 -10.80 -5.03 -14.89
N PRO A 112 -11.23 -5.29 -16.13
CA PRO A 112 -10.76 -4.52 -17.28
C PRO A 112 -11.07 -3.04 -17.10
N LEU A 113 -10.10 -2.18 -17.42
CA LEU A 113 -10.35 -0.76 -17.62
C LEU A 113 -10.77 -0.58 -19.08
N ALA A 114 -11.88 0.14 -19.30
CA ALA A 114 -12.30 0.48 -20.66
C ALA A 114 -11.17 1.27 -21.36
N ASP A 115 -10.96 0.97 -22.63
CA ASP A 115 -10.20 1.77 -23.61
C ASP A 115 -8.70 2.00 -23.33
N THR A 116 -8.09 1.31 -22.36
CA THR A 116 -6.68 1.55 -21.97
C THR A 116 -5.78 0.31 -22.00
N GLY A 117 -6.34 -0.88 -22.26
CA GLY A 117 -5.61 -2.15 -22.17
C GLY A 117 -5.12 -2.50 -20.76
N GLY A 118 -5.46 -1.67 -19.76
CA GLY A 118 -5.11 -1.84 -18.36
C GLY A 118 -6.14 -2.65 -17.58
N VAL A 119 -5.77 -3.04 -16.36
CA VAL A 119 -6.66 -3.71 -15.41
C VAL A 119 -6.63 -3.02 -14.07
N ARG A 120 -7.77 -3.03 -13.39
CA ARG A 120 -7.90 -2.65 -11.99
C ARG A 120 -7.92 -3.89 -11.14
N LEU A 121 -6.98 -3.97 -10.21
CA LEU A 121 -6.88 -5.07 -9.26
C LEU A 121 -7.37 -4.56 -7.89
N PRO A 122 -8.48 -5.09 -7.35
CA PRO A 122 -8.91 -4.73 -6.00
C PRO A 122 -7.92 -5.29 -4.98
N VAL A 123 -7.51 -4.47 -4.02
CA VAL A 123 -6.56 -4.85 -2.97
C VAL A 123 -7.23 -4.75 -1.60
N LYS A 124 -7.15 -5.81 -0.81
CA LYS A 124 -7.44 -5.77 0.62
C LYS A 124 -6.13 -5.75 1.39
N ALA A 125 -6.04 -4.90 2.41
CA ALA A 125 -4.89 -4.80 3.29
C ALA A 125 -5.30 -5.15 4.72
N PHE A 126 -4.52 -6.00 5.35
CA PHE A 126 -4.69 -6.46 6.72
C PHE A 126 -3.48 -6.03 7.53
N VAL A 127 -3.70 -5.68 8.80
CA VAL A 127 -2.63 -5.28 9.71
C VAL A 127 -2.82 -5.92 11.08
N GLY A 128 -1.77 -6.59 11.54
CA GLY A 128 -1.84 -7.37 12.78
C GLY A 128 -2.77 -8.58 12.65
N ASN A 129 -3.61 -8.83 13.66
CA ASN A 129 -4.51 -10.00 13.71
C ASN A 129 -5.85 -9.82 12.95
N THR A 130 -5.91 -8.97 11.93
CA THR A 130 -7.14 -8.82 11.14
C THR A 130 -7.24 -9.90 10.06
N GLU A 131 -8.42 -10.52 9.96
CA GLU A 131 -8.85 -11.42 8.87
C GLU A 131 -9.81 -10.71 7.92
#